data_AF-A0A224Y6Y2-F1
#
_entry.id   AF-A0A224Y6Y2-F1
#
_cell.length_a   1.000
_cell.length_b   1.000
_cell.length_c   1.000
_cell.angle_alpha   90.00
_cell.angle_beta   90.00
_cell.angle_gamma   90.00
#
_symmetry.space_group_name_H-M   'P 1'
#
loop_
_entity.id
_entity.type
_entity.pdbx_description
1 polymer ?
#
loop_
_entity_poly.entity_id
_entity_poly.type
_entity_poly.pdbx_seq_one_letter_code
_entity_poly.pdbx_strand_id
1 'polypeptide(L)'
;MRVACVTLLGILCAHVNSAQYTKGSSNGGVKLTILHTNDIHSRILESDKRGMQCNEEKRSKKKCYGGVARIAYEARKLKKTARNVLFVNAGDFFQGTLWYSILRHKIVSAAMSQMGYDVVCLGNHEFDDGPEGLTPFLHRMKDVNVTVLGTNLDTSAEPSFRGIYLPKSTVYTFDGHRIAFLGVVTTETITIAKPGEHLQLSIQILYRPNELL
;
A
#
# COMPACT_ATOMS: atom_id res chain seq x y z
N MET A 1 4.46 -9.74 -18.96
CA MET A 1 5.78 -10.41 -18.98
C MET A 1 5.68 -11.59 -18.04
N ARG A 2 5.71 -12.82 -18.56
CA ARG A 2 5.70 -14.07 -17.77
C ARG A 2 7.15 -14.43 -17.50
N VAL A 3 7.51 -14.76 -16.26
CA VAL A 3 8.78 -15.42 -15.96
C VAL A 3 8.43 -16.82 -15.45
N ALA A 4 8.85 -17.82 -16.23
CA ALA A 4 8.81 -19.23 -15.88
C ALA A 4 10.16 -19.62 -15.28
N CYS A 5 10.16 -20.41 -14.22
CA CYS A 5 11.31 -21.19 -13.80
C CYS A 5 10.89 -22.66 -13.77
N VAL A 6 11.44 -23.44 -14.70
CA VAL A 6 11.21 -24.89 -14.81
C VAL A 6 12.46 -25.57 -14.26
N THR A 7 12.29 -26.41 -13.25
CA THR A 7 13.28 -27.43 -12.87
C THR A 7 12.63 -28.80 -13.01
N LEU A 8 13.05 -29.52 -14.06
CA LEU A 8 12.97 -30.98 -14.24
C LEU A 8 14.35 -31.52 -13.76
N LEU A 9 14.59 -32.72 -13.23
CA LEU A 9 13.88 -33.99 -13.19
C LEU A 9 14.64 -34.91 -12.19
N GLY A 10 13.93 -35.83 -11.53
CA GLY A 10 14.53 -36.96 -10.80
C GLY A 10 13.46 -38.02 -10.54
N ILE A 11 13.35 -38.98 -11.46
CA ILE A 11 12.33 -40.04 -11.53
C ILE A 11 12.58 -41.12 -10.47
N LEU A 12 11.51 -41.60 -9.80
CA LEU A 12 11.35 -43.04 -9.52
C LEU A 12 9.87 -43.45 -9.42
N CYS A 13 9.63 -44.70 -9.83
CA CYS A 13 8.42 -45.34 -10.32
C CYS A 13 7.15 -45.42 -9.44
N ALA A 14 6.03 -45.48 -10.19
CA ALA A 14 4.86 -46.35 -10.04
C ALA A 14 3.88 -46.14 -8.86
N HIS A 15 2.68 -45.67 -9.19
CA HIS A 15 1.45 -46.49 -9.24
C HIS A 15 0.34 -45.65 -9.89
N VAL A 16 -0.29 -46.18 -10.95
CA VAL A 16 -1.39 -45.53 -11.66
C VAL A 16 -2.68 -45.79 -10.88
N ASN A 17 -2.98 -44.95 -9.91
CA ASN A 17 -4.36 -44.70 -9.54
C ASN A 17 -4.83 -43.55 -10.43
N SER A 18 -5.80 -43.82 -11.30
CA SER A 18 -6.58 -42.79 -11.97
C SER A 18 -7.41 -42.05 -10.91
N ALA A 19 -6.76 -41.18 -10.15
CA ALA A 19 -7.43 -40.08 -9.51
C ALA A 19 -8.06 -39.29 -10.66
N GLN A 20 -9.37 -39.42 -10.81
CA GLN A 20 -10.15 -38.47 -11.58
C GLN A 20 -9.82 -37.11 -10.99
N TYR A 21 -8.94 -36.37 -11.67
CA TYR A 21 -8.80 -34.96 -11.46
C TYR A 21 -10.14 -34.41 -11.88
N THR A 22 -11.07 -34.27 -10.93
CA THR A 22 -12.24 -33.44 -11.10
C THR A 22 -11.65 -32.08 -11.40
N LYS A 23 -11.61 -31.77 -12.70
CA LYS A 23 -11.29 -30.47 -13.25
C LYS A 23 -12.24 -29.53 -12.53
N GLY A 24 -11.76 -28.93 -11.44
CA GLY A 24 -12.49 -27.92 -10.72
C GLY A 24 -12.98 -26.96 -11.79
N SER A 25 -14.31 -26.78 -11.81
CA SER A 25 -15.00 -25.86 -12.69
C SER A 25 -14.08 -24.66 -12.91
N SER A 26 -13.76 -24.37 -14.16
CA SER A 26 -13.12 -23.11 -14.52
C SER A 26 -14.11 -22.01 -14.18
N ASN A 27 -14.17 -21.62 -12.91
CA ASN A 27 -14.68 -20.33 -12.51
C ASN A 27 -13.78 -19.35 -13.28
N GLY A 28 -14.38 -18.69 -14.27
CA GLY A 28 -13.66 -17.82 -15.20
C GLY A 28 -12.72 -16.88 -14.44
N GLY A 29 -11.54 -16.62 -15.01
CA GLY A 29 -10.53 -15.81 -14.34
C GLY A 29 -11.04 -14.40 -13.99
N VAL A 30 -10.60 -13.86 -12.87
CA VAL A 30 -10.87 -12.47 -12.47
C VAL A 30 -9.92 -11.51 -13.18
N LYS A 31 -10.47 -10.46 -13.80
CA LYS A 31 -9.67 -9.31 -14.26
C LYS A 31 -9.71 -8.24 -13.19
N LEU A 32 -8.58 -8.01 -12.52
CA LEU A 32 -8.38 -6.96 -11.54
C LEU A 32 -7.53 -5.83 -12.13
N THR A 33 -7.93 -4.58 -11.88
CA THR A 33 -7.15 -3.39 -12.25
C THR A 33 -6.61 -2.76 -10.97
N ILE A 34 -5.29 -2.76 -10.80
CA ILE A 34 -4.63 -2.11 -9.66
C ILE A 34 -4.00 -0.82 -10.15
N LEU A 35 -4.53 0.31 -9.69
CA LEU A 35 -3.87 1.60 -9.78
C LEU A 35 -2.98 1.71 -8.55
N HIS A 36 -1.70 2.05 -8.71
CA HIS A 36 -0.80 2.15 -7.57
C HIS A 36 0.06 3.42 -7.60
N THR A 37 0.42 3.87 -6.41
CA THR A 37 1.50 4.83 -6.16
C THR A 37 2.40 4.31 -5.05
N ASN A 38 3.60 4.86 -4.98
CA ASN A 38 4.58 4.65 -3.92
C ASN A 38 5.49 5.88 -3.89
N ASP A 39 6.15 6.14 -2.77
CA ASP A 39 7.21 7.16 -2.67
C ASP A 39 6.74 8.55 -3.15
N ILE A 40 5.49 8.92 -2.82
CA ILE A 40 4.95 10.23 -3.15
C ILE A 40 5.79 11.32 -2.47
N HIS A 41 6.38 11.02 -1.30
CA HIS A 41 7.31 11.89 -0.58
C HIS A 41 6.82 13.34 -0.55
N SER A 42 5.59 13.50 -0.07
CA SER A 42 4.93 14.80 0.13
C SER A 42 4.92 15.71 -1.10
N ARG A 43 5.00 15.16 -2.33
CA ARG A 43 4.81 15.92 -3.58
C ARG A 43 3.32 16.24 -3.80
N ILE A 44 2.79 17.07 -2.91
CA ILE A 44 1.38 17.51 -2.92
C ILE A 44 1.08 18.28 -4.22
N LEU A 45 1.96 19.23 -4.55
CA LEU A 45 1.88 19.98 -5.79
C LEU A 45 2.63 19.29 -6.93
N GLU A 46 2.31 19.69 -8.14
CA GLU A 46 3.07 19.27 -9.32
C GLU A 46 4.54 19.67 -9.22
N SER A 47 5.39 18.86 -9.84
CA SER A 47 6.84 19.03 -9.85
C SER A 47 7.35 19.01 -11.30
N ASP A 48 8.56 19.47 -11.52
CA ASP A 48 9.20 19.29 -12.82
C ASP A 48 9.74 17.86 -13.00
N LYS A 49 10.35 17.58 -14.16
CA LYS A 49 10.87 16.25 -14.48
C LYS A 49 11.96 15.73 -13.54
N ARG A 50 12.53 16.60 -12.69
CA ARG A 50 13.56 16.26 -11.70
C ARG A 50 13.00 16.23 -10.27
N GLY A 51 11.67 16.37 -10.11
CA GLY A 51 11.04 16.45 -8.79
C GLY A 51 11.19 17.81 -8.10
N MET A 52 11.69 18.82 -8.80
CA MET A 52 11.84 20.17 -8.26
C MET A 52 10.55 20.97 -8.41
N GLN A 53 10.48 22.15 -7.76
CA GLN A 53 9.31 23.01 -7.83
C GLN A 53 8.94 23.35 -9.29
N CYS A 54 7.66 23.17 -9.60
CA CYS A 54 7.05 23.68 -10.82
C CYS A 54 6.71 25.18 -10.62
N ASN A 55 7.36 26.04 -11.39
CA ASN A 55 7.03 27.47 -11.46
C ASN A 55 6.16 27.76 -12.70
N GLU A 56 5.71 29.01 -12.84
CA GLU A 56 4.83 29.42 -13.94
C GLU A 56 5.45 29.21 -15.33
N GLU A 57 6.76 29.45 -15.47
CA GLU A 57 7.47 29.22 -16.73
C GLU A 57 7.45 27.75 -17.15
N LYS A 58 7.70 26.83 -16.21
CA LYS A 58 7.61 25.39 -16.49
C LYS A 58 6.17 24.98 -16.78
N ARG A 59 5.20 25.55 -16.05
CA ARG A 59 3.77 25.27 -16.24
C ARG A 59 3.29 25.71 -17.62
N SER A 60 3.64 26.91 -18.07
CA SER A 60 3.26 27.43 -19.40
C SER A 60 3.85 26.57 -20.54
N LYS A 61 5.03 25.99 -20.31
CA LYS A 61 5.68 25.05 -21.23
C LYS A 61 5.20 23.59 -21.08
N LYS A 62 4.16 23.32 -20.26
CA LYS A 62 3.64 21.97 -19.95
C LYS A 62 4.72 21.00 -19.42
N LYS A 63 5.70 21.53 -18.67
CA LYS A 63 6.82 20.76 -18.09
C LYS A 63 6.63 20.42 -16.61
N CYS A 64 5.38 20.34 -16.17
CA CYS A 64 5.02 19.98 -14.80
C CYS A 64 4.17 18.72 -14.75
N TYR A 65 4.50 17.85 -13.80
CA TYR A 65 4.08 16.46 -13.72
C TYR A 65 3.61 16.14 -12.30
N GLY A 66 2.81 15.09 -12.19
CA GLY A 66 2.33 14.60 -10.89
C GLY A 66 1.49 15.61 -10.13
N GLY A 67 1.68 15.65 -8.81
CA GLY A 67 0.81 16.34 -7.86
C GLY A 67 -0.43 15.51 -7.54
N VAL A 68 -0.82 15.50 -6.27
CA VAL A 68 -1.89 14.62 -5.75
C VAL A 68 -3.23 14.89 -6.44
N ALA A 69 -3.50 16.13 -6.84
CA ALA A 69 -4.71 16.50 -7.55
C ALA A 69 -4.84 15.82 -8.93
N ARG A 70 -3.74 15.74 -9.69
CA ARG A 70 -3.72 15.10 -11.02
C ARG A 70 -3.83 13.58 -10.89
N ILE A 71 -3.13 13.01 -9.92
CA ILE A 71 -3.21 11.58 -9.60
C ILE A 71 -4.64 11.21 -9.21
N ALA A 72 -5.26 11.95 -8.28
CA ALA A 72 -6.63 11.72 -7.85
C ALA A 72 -7.64 11.86 -8.99
N TYR A 73 -7.44 12.82 -9.90
CA TYR A 73 -8.27 12.97 -11.08
C TYR A 73 -8.22 11.74 -11.99
N GLU A 74 -7.03 11.27 -12.35
CA GLU A 74 -6.89 10.08 -13.20
C GLU A 74 -7.38 8.81 -12.50
N ALA A 75 -7.11 8.65 -11.20
CA ALA A 75 -7.64 7.53 -10.43
C ALA A 75 -9.18 7.49 -10.42
N ARG A 76 -9.83 8.64 -10.16
CA ARG A 76 -11.30 8.74 -10.23
C ARG A 76 -11.84 8.46 -11.63
N LYS A 77 -11.16 8.93 -12.68
CA LYS A 77 -11.54 8.67 -14.07
C LYS A 77 -11.47 7.18 -14.38
N LEU A 78 -10.38 6.51 -14.01
CA LEU A 78 -10.18 5.08 -14.26
C LEU A 78 -11.13 4.21 -13.42
N LYS A 79 -11.41 4.59 -12.16
CA LYS A 79 -12.43 3.92 -11.33
C LYS A 79 -13.84 3.94 -11.95
N LYS A 80 -14.16 4.95 -12.78
CA LYS A 80 -15.46 5.04 -13.48
C LYS A 80 -15.54 4.19 -14.74
N THR A 81 -14.41 3.86 -15.37
CA THR A 81 -14.38 3.22 -16.70
C THR A 81 -13.91 1.78 -16.68
N ALA A 82 -13.08 1.39 -15.72
CA ALA A 82 -12.60 0.03 -15.58
C ALA A 82 -13.45 -0.78 -14.58
N ARG A 83 -13.52 -2.10 -14.80
CA ARG A 83 -14.13 -3.06 -13.87
C ARG A 83 -13.10 -3.52 -12.83
N ASN A 84 -13.57 -3.84 -11.63
CA ASN A 84 -12.77 -4.39 -10.53
C ASN A 84 -11.49 -3.57 -10.31
N VAL A 85 -11.65 -2.32 -9.89
CA VAL A 85 -10.54 -1.38 -9.74
C VAL A 85 -10.25 -1.14 -8.26
N LEU A 86 -8.98 -1.26 -7.88
CA LEU A 86 -8.48 -0.79 -6.59
C LEU A 86 -7.38 0.24 -6.84
N PHE A 87 -7.39 1.29 -6.02
CA PHE A 87 -6.35 2.30 -5.97
C PHE A 87 -5.57 2.15 -4.67
N VAL A 88 -4.30 1.82 -4.77
CA VAL A 88 -3.46 1.46 -3.63
C VAL A 88 -2.21 2.35 -3.53
N ASN A 89 -1.70 2.53 -2.31
CA ASN A 89 -0.40 3.15 -2.08
C ASN A 89 0.52 2.18 -1.35
N ALA A 90 1.79 2.08 -1.75
CA ALA A 90 2.76 1.15 -1.18
C ALA A 90 3.68 1.76 -0.11
N GLY A 91 3.31 2.90 0.48
CA GLY A 91 4.09 3.59 1.51
C GLY A 91 4.83 4.82 1.02
N ASP A 92 5.52 5.47 1.95
CA ASP A 92 6.37 6.63 1.76
C ASP A 92 5.63 7.82 1.11
N PHE A 93 4.46 8.11 1.65
CA PHE A 93 3.78 9.38 1.37
C PHE A 93 4.36 10.52 2.22
N PHE A 94 4.83 10.18 3.41
CA PHE A 94 5.47 11.10 4.35
C PHE A 94 6.84 11.56 3.82
N GLN A 95 7.35 12.63 4.45
CA GLN A 95 8.66 13.24 4.18
C GLN A 95 8.84 13.78 2.74
N GLY A 96 9.90 14.55 2.47
CA GLY A 96 10.42 14.80 1.12
C GLY A 96 10.25 16.21 0.57
N THR A 97 9.31 17.00 1.10
CA THR A 97 9.16 18.43 0.77
C THR A 97 8.88 19.28 2.00
N LEU A 98 8.99 20.60 1.85
CA LEU A 98 8.66 21.58 2.89
C LEU A 98 7.20 21.43 3.40
N TRP A 99 6.28 20.90 2.58
CA TRP A 99 4.92 20.64 3.01
C TRP A 99 4.88 19.73 4.23
N TYR A 100 5.63 18.62 4.20
CA TYR A 100 5.70 17.71 5.34
C TYR A 100 6.46 18.33 6.50
N SER A 101 7.58 19.02 6.25
CA SER A 101 8.38 19.64 7.33
C SER A 101 7.57 20.60 8.20
N ILE A 102 6.64 21.35 7.59
CA ILE A 102 5.79 22.34 8.28
C ILE A 102 4.48 21.72 8.80
N LEU A 103 3.76 20.99 7.94
CA LEU A 103 2.38 20.55 8.23
C LEU A 103 2.28 19.10 8.71
N ARG A 104 3.36 18.32 8.56
CA ARG A 104 3.47 16.94 9.05
C ARG A 104 2.32 16.06 8.55
N HIS A 105 1.87 15.13 9.38
CA HIS A 105 0.74 14.26 9.07
C HIS A 105 -0.53 15.01 8.61
N LYS A 106 -0.74 16.29 8.98
CA LYS A 106 -1.97 17.03 8.65
C LYS A 106 -2.15 17.23 7.16
N ILE A 107 -1.10 17.63 6.43
CA ILE A 107 -1.18 17.82 4.97
C ILE A 107 -1.32 16.49 4.25
N VAL A 108 -0.60 15.46 4.71
CA VAL A 108 -0.67 14.11 4.12
C VAL A 108 -2.07 13.54 4.30
N SER A 109 -2.61 13.57 5.51
CA SER A 109 -3.95 13.06 5.81
C SER A 109 -5.04 13.82 5.05
N ALA A 110 -4.91 15.16 4.96
CA ALA A 110 -5.83 15.99 4.20
C ALA A 110 -5.81 15.62 2.70
N ALA A 111 -4.63 15.52 2.10
CA ALA A 111 -4.48 15.13 0.71
C ALA A 111 -5.00 13.70 0.46
N MET A 112 -4.49 12.72 1.21
CA MET A 112 -4.81 11.30 1.02
C MET A 112 -6.31 11.01 1.20
N SER A 113 -6.97 11.70 2.15
CA SER A 113 -8.43 11.59 2.33
C SER A 113 -9.26 12.00 1.11
N GLN A 114 -8.69 12.79 0.19
CA GLN A 114 -9.36 13.25 -1.03
C GLN A 114 -8.91 12.48 -2.29
N MET A 115 -7.89 11.62 -2.18
CA MET A 115 -7.35 10.87 -3.31
C MET A 115 -8.19 9.64 -3.65
N GLY A 116 -8.93 9.09 -2.67
CA GLY A 116 -9.79 7.92 -2.86
C GLY A 116 -9.00 6.61 -2.97
N TYR A 117 -7.92 6.47 -2.19
CA TYR A 117 -7.26 5.17 -2.00
C TYR A 117 -8.20 4.19 -1.31
N ASP A 118 -8.07 2.91 -1.64
CA ASP A 118 -8.78 1.82 -0.97
C ASP A 118 -7.87 1.17 0.09
N VAL A 119 -6.59 0.97 -0.26
CA VAL A 119 -5.58 0.33 0.59
C VAL A 119 -4.27 1.11 0.57
N VAL A 120 -3.65 1.30 1.73
CA VAL A 120 -2.36 1.97 1.89
C VAL A 120 -1.46 1.07 2.73
N CYS A 121 -0.25 0.78 2.27
CA CYS A 121 0.79 0.19 3.10
C CYS A 121 1.55 1.31 3.82
N LEU A 122 2.00 1.07 5.04
CA LEU A 122 3.01 1.93 5.67
C LEU A 122 4.37 1.70 4.99
N GLY A 123 5.13 2.77 4.81
CA GLY A 123 6.56 2.76 4.46
C GLY A 123 7.40 3.15 5.68
N ASN A 124 8.71 3.33 5.47
CA ASN A 124 9.60 3.72 6.56
C ASN A 124 9.39 5.18 6.97
N HIS A 125 9.12 6.08 6.02
CA HIS A 125 8.99 7.51 6.31
C HIS A 125 7.71 7.85 7.10
N GLU A 126 6.73 6.96 7.14
CA GLU A 126 5.59 7.08 8.03
C GLU A 126 5.98 7.07 9.52
N PHE A 127 7.20 6.63 9.85
CA PHE A 127 7.77 6.60 11.20
C PHE A 127 8.80 7.71 11.48
N ASP A 128 9.01 8.67 10.58
CA ASP A 128 10.03 9.73 10.76
C ASP A 128 9.82 10.60 12.01
N ASP A 129 8.55 10.78 12.39
CA ASP A 129 8.12 11.57 13.54
C ASP A 129 7.62 10.70 14.72
N GLY A 130 8.02 9.43 14.74
CA GLY A 130 7.65 8.51 15.81
C GLY A 130 6.23 7.94 15.69
N PRO A 131 5.88 6.95 16.53
CA PRO A 131 4.50 6.48 16.72
C PRO A 131 3.50 7.62 16.93
N GLU A 132 3.88 8.66 17.69
CA GLU A 132 3.05 9.83 17.98
C GLU A 132 2.72 10.65 16.73
N GLY A 133 3.64 10.69 15.75
CA GLY A 133 3.41 11.34 14.46
C GLY A 133 2.50 10.54 13.53
N LEU A 134 2.52 9.20 13.64
CA LEU A 134 1.78 8.29 12.77
C LEU A 134 0.33 8.08 13.23
N THR A 135 0.09 7.97 14.54
CA THR A 135 -1.22 7.59 15.08
C THR A 135 -2.37 8.55 14.71
N PRO A 136 -2.20 9.88 14.62
CA PRO A 136 -3.26 10.77 14.14
C PRO A 136 -3.58 10.57 12.65
N PHE A 137 -2.60 10.18 11.83
CA PHE A 137 -2.83 9.82 10.43
C PHE A 137 -3.68 8.55 10.34
N LEU A 138 -3.38 7.51 11.13
CA LEU A 138 -4.15 6.27 11.16
C LEU A 138 -5.61 6.50 11.55
N HIS A 139 -5.86 7.33 12.57
CA HIS A 139 -7.23 7.76 12.91
C HIS A 139 -7.94 8.41 11.73
N ARG A 140 -7.28 9.37 11.08
CA ARG A 140 -7.89 10.08 9.96
C ARG A 140 -8.15 9.17 8.76
N MET A 141 -7.29 8.19 8.48
CA MET A 141 -7.52 7.22 7.41
C MET A 141 -8.70 6.30 7.71
N LYS A 142 -8.83 5.86 8.98
CA LYS A 142 -10.01 5.11 9.45
C LYS A 142 -11.31 5.91 9.26
N ASP A 143 -11.33 7.18 9.63
CA ASP A 143 -12.53 8.05 9.52
C ASP A 143 -13.03 8.22 8.07
N VAL A 144 -12.14 8.06 7.09
CA VAL A 144 -12.46 8.21 5.66
C VAL A 144 -12.43 6.88 4.90
N ASN A 145 -12.48 5.76 5.63
CA ASN A 145 -12.53 4.39 5.08
C ASN A 145 -11.35 4.00 4.17
N VAL A 146 -10.16 4.53 4.46
CA VAL A 146 -8.91 4.09 3.84
C VAL A 146 -8.28 3.02 4.72
N THR A 147 -8.08 1.81 4.17
CA THR A 147 -7.46 0.72 4.94
C THR A 147 -5.95 0.88 4.94
N VAL A 148 -5.35 1.18 6.09
CA VAL A 148 -3.89 1.19 6.26
C VAL A 148 -3.41 -0.16 6.76
N LEU A 149 -2.40 -0.75 6.12
CA LEU A 149 -1.89 -2.08 6.42
C LEU A 149 -0.48 -2.03 7.03
N GLY A 150 -0.28 -2.90 8.02
CA GLY A 150 0.97 -3.09 8.74
C GLY A 150 1.17 -4.55 9.11
N THR A 151 1.25 -5.43 8.10
CA THR A 151 1.25 -6.89 8.26
C THR A 151 2.34 -7.36 9.21
N ASN A 152 3.57 -6.87 9.04
CA ASN A 152 4.73 -7.29 9.81
C ASN A 152 5.09 -6.40 11.01
N LEU A 153 4.17 -5.51 11.43
CA LEU A 153 4.36 -4.59 12.56
C LEU A 153 3.73 -5.10 13.85
N ASP A 154 4.50 -5.50 14.86
CA ASP A 154 3.94 -5.68 16.20
C ASP A 154 3.90 -4.33 16.93
N THR A 155 2.69 -3.84 17.17
CA THR A 155 2.42 -2.58 17.87
C THR A 155 1.86 -2.80 19.28
N SER A 156 1.80 -4.04 19.77
CA SER A 156 1.16 -4.39 21.05
C SER A 156 1.85 -3.79 22.27
N ALA A 157 3.18 -3.62 22.19
CA ALA A 157 3.99 -3.04 23.25
C ALA A 157 4.09 -1.50 23.17
N GLU A 158 3.63 -0.88 22.08
CA GLU A 158 3.79 0.55 21.82
C GLU A 158 2.61 1.36 22.43
N PRO A 159 2.83 2.17 23.49
CA PRO A 159 1.76 2.91 24.15
C PRO A 159 0.97 3.84 23.23
N SER A 160 1.63 4.48 22.27
CA SER A 160 0.97 5.40 21.33
C SER A 160 -0.01 4.67 20.38
N PHE A 161 0.11 3.35 20.24
CA PHE A 161 -0.79 2.52 19.43
C PHE A 161 -1.97 1.92 20.23
N ARG A 162 -2.12 2.23 21.52
CA ARG A 162 -3.27 1.77 22.31
C ARG A 162 -4.59 2.29 21.72
N GLY A 163 -5.49 1.37 21.36
CA GLY A 163 -6.78 1.70 20.74
C GLY A 163 -6.70 2.08 19.25
N ILE A 164 -5.51 1.97 18.64
CA ILE A 164 -5.32 2.18 17.20
C ILE A 164 -5.65 0.89 16.45
N TYR A 165 -6.43 1.03 15.38
CA TYR A 165 -6.71 -0.07 14.46
C TYR A 165 -5.69 -0.06 13.33
N LEU A 166 -4.81 -1.07 13.30
CA LEU A 166 -3.87 -1.32 12.21
C LEU A 166 -4.02 -2.78 11.74
N PRO A 167 -4.85 -3.04 10.72
CA PRO A 167 -5.08 -4.39 10.23
C PRO A 167 -3.83 -5.00 9.60
N LYS A 168 -3.72 -6.33 9.76
CA LYS A 168 -2.66 -7.14 9.15
C LYS A 168 -2.93 -7.46 7.69
N SER A 169 -4.20 -7.46 7.29
CA SER A 169 -4.64 -7.72 5.92
C SER A 169 -6.01 -7.09 5.68
N THR A 170 -6.42 -7.05 4.42
CA THR A 170 -7.82 -6.83 4.03
C THR A 170 -8.15 -7.69 2.82
N VAL A 171 -9.42 -8.07 2.65
CA VAL A 171 -9.88 -8.92 1.55
C VAL A 171 -10.97 -8.24 0.75
N TYR A 172 -10.78 -8.22 -0.56
CA TYR A 172 -11.81 -7.80 -1.53
C TYR A 172 -12.31 -9.00 -2.30
N THR A 173 -13.60 -9.00 -2.64
CA THR A 173 -14.18 -10.05 -3.48
C THR A 173 -14.53 -9.47 -4.86
N PHE A 174 -13.99 -10.06 -5.92
CA PHE A 174 -14.23 -9.67 -7.31
C PHE A 174 -14.65 -10.88 -8.13
N ASP A 175 -15.82 -10.81 -8.76
CA ASP A 175 -16.37 -11.90 -9.59
C ASP A 175 -16.28 -13.27 -8.88
N GLY A 176 -16.61 -13.32 -7.58
CA GLY A 176 -16.55 -14.53 -6.75
C GLY A 176 -15.17 -14.93 -6.24
N HIS A 177 -14.11 -14.19 -6.58
CA HIS A 177 -12.73 -14.45 -6.14
C HIS A 177 -12.33 -13.54 -4.99
N ARG A 178 -11.82 -14.12 -3.90
CA ARG A 178 -11.28 -13.38 -2.76
C ARG A 178 -9.82 -13.02 -3.02
N ILE A 179 -9.49 -11.74 -2.93
CA ILE A 179 -8.15 -11.18 -3.12
C ILE A 179 -7.73 -10.51 -1.80
N ALA A 180 -6.69 -11.05 -1.16
CA ALA A 180 -6.14 -10.50 0.07
C ALA A 180 -5.00 -9.52 -0.23
N PHE A 181 -4.95 -8.42 0.52
CA PHE A 181 -3.87 -7.45 0.53
C PHE A 181 -3.12 -7.53 1.85
N LEU A 182 -1.80 -7.55 1.75
CA LEU A 182 -0.85 -7.52 2.86
C LEU A 182 0.08 -6.31 2.62
N GLY A 183 0.36 -5.55 3.67
CA GLY A 183 1.26 -4.40 3.65
C GLY A 183 2.51 -4.70 4.47
N VAL A 184 3.67 -4.82 3.81
CA VAL A 184 4.93 -5.18 4.44
C VAL A 184 5.84 -3.98 4.46
N VAL A 185 6.25 -3.58 5.67
CA VAL A 185 7.19 -2.47 5.90
C VAL A 185 8.61 -3.03 5.95
N THR A 186 9.57 -2.35 5.31
CA THR A 186 10.98 -2.77 5.37
C THR A 186 11.49 -2.84 6.81
N THR A 187 12.22 -3.90 7.16
CA THR A 187 12.84 -4.02 8.50
C THR A 187 13.94 -2.99 8.72
N GLU A 188 14.49 -2.41 7.66
CA GLU A 188 15.44 -1.30 7.72
C GLU A 188 14.84 -0.05 8.37
N THR A 189 13.51 0.05 8.49
CA THR A 189 12.83 1.14 9.23
C THR A 189 13.39 1.35 10.64
N ILE A 190 13.88 0.28 11.29
CA ILE A 190 14.54 0.33 12.61
C ILE A 190 15.79 1.24 12.58
N THR A 191 16.48 1.32 11.44
CA THR A 191 17.73 2.09 11.28
C THR A 191 17.58 3.35 10.45
N ILE A 192 16.57 3.44 9.57
CA ILE A 192 16.40 4.56 8.62
C ILE A 192 15.26 5.53 8.99
N ALA A 193 14.49 5.22 10.03
CA ALA A 193 13.41 6.06 10.55
C ALA A 193 13.40 6.05 12.09
N LYS A 194 12.32 6.50 12.72
CA LYS A 194 12.16 6.53 14.19
C LYS A 194 10.94 5.71 14.63
N PRO A 195 10.91 4.39 14.46
CA PRO A 195 9.73 3.59 14.77
C PRO A 195 9.38 3.50 16.26
N GLY A 196 10.25 4.00 17.16
CA GLY A 196 10.10 3.87 18.61
C GLY A 196 10.79 2.61 19.14
N GLU A 197 11.00 2.54 20.45
CA GLU A 197 11.70 1.40 21.09
C GLU A 197 10.81 0.16 21.23
N HIS A 198 9.49 0.32 21.16
CA HIS A 198 8.53 -0.74 21.45
C HIS A 198 7.86 -1.34 20.21
N LEU A 199 8.15 -0.79 19.02
CA LEU A 199 7.62 -1.30 17.77
C LEU A 199 8.57 -2.35 17.18
N GLN A 200 8.04 -3.54 16.89
CA GLN A 200 8.83 -4.62 16.30
C GLN A 200 8.43 -4.86 14.85
N LEU A 201 9.43 -5.04 13.99
CA LEU A 201 9.28 -5.39 12.58
C LEU A 201 9.79 -6.81 12.35
N SER A 202 8.93 -7.71 11.86
CA SER A 202 9.33 -9.07 11.51
C SER A 202 9.57 -9.22 10.01
N ILE A 203 10.49 -10.12 9.63
CA ILE A 203 10.61 -10.59 8.23
C ILE A 203 9.55 -11.68 7.98
N GLN A 204 9.13 -12.40 9.02
CA GLN A 204 8.17 -13.48 8.91
C GLN A 204 6.74 -12.94 8.95
N ILE A 205 6.07 -12.98 7.79
CA ILE A 205 4.63 -12.88 7.71
C ILE A 205 4.10 -14.23 8.19
N LEU A 206 3.74 -14.34 9.47
CA LEU A 206 3.12 -15.55 10.01
C LEU A 206 1.74 -15.70 9.38
N TYR A 207 1.65 -16.46 8.29
CA TYR A 207 0.38 -16.96 7.78
C TYR A 207 -0.21 -17.91 8.82
N ARG A 208 -1.21 -17.45 9.57
CA ARG A 208 -1.99 -18.27 10.49
C ARG A 208 -3.30 -18.63 9.78
N PRO A 209 -3.49 -19.89 9.33
CA PRO A 209 -4.65 -20.29 8.53
C PRO A 209 -6.01 -20.03 9.19
N ASN A 210 -6.03 -19.88 10.52
CA ASN A 210 -7.24 -19.73 11.34
C ASN A 210 -7.34 -18.38 12.09
N GLU A 211 -6.36 -17.48 11.95
CA GLU A 211 -6.54 -16.09 12.35
C GLU A 211 -7.06 -15.35 11.13
N LEU A 212 -8.37 -15.15 11.17
CA LEU A 212 -9.21 -14.65 10.08
C LEU A 212 -8.55 -13.52 9.26
N LEU A 213 -8.49 -13.78 7.95
CA LEU A 213 -8.79 -12.80 6.91
C LEU A 213 -10.14 -12.12 7.16
#